data_AF-A0AAD5S911-F1
#
_entry.id   AF-A0AAD5S911-F1
#
_cell.length_a   1.000
_cell.length_b   1.000
_cell.length_c   1.000
_cell.angle_alpha   90.00
_cell.angle_beta   90.00
_cell.angle_gamma   90.00
#
_symmetry.space_group_name_H-M   'P 1'
#
loop_
_entity.id
_entity.type
_entity.pdbx_description
1 polymer ?
#
loop_
_entity_poly.entity_id
_entity_poly.type
_entity_poly.pdbx_seq_one_letter_code
_entity_poly.pdbx_strand_id
1 'polypeptide(L)'
;MTSIDDLLLLSDLHLTDLDANDKGKLRADAPLTDALLAQQFYRAELNTLKSCLLDAKLAASIDSALGTDAGVLAAIEEQNRLAERDAEIARRMQELLSSGRESQLRHLFAEYQCEELKIEPSRSAGPSNSGSTPSTTASGSKEFIKSTAASPAGRSSTTIKAPPHECVICTDSITSNPFKAPCGDTYCRKCIADLFLAATRDETLMPPRCCKKPIPLDLVTGMLTKAQIEAFEMKLLQYNTPDPMFCPNPSCASFIPPNAVKKPTTTCPSCSTNDGGT
;
A
#
# COMPACT_ATOMS: atom_id res chain seq x y z
N MET A 1 15.41 -10.09 -0.95
CA MET A 1 14.95 -9.93 0.45
C MET A 1 14.39 -11.28 0.86
N THR A 2 14.76 -11.81 2.02
CA THR A 2 14.17 -13.03 2.57
C THR A 2 12.79 -12.74 3.17
N SER A 3 11.87 -13.70 3.05
CA SER A 3 10.56 -13.68 3.69
C SER A 3 10.68 -13.95 5.20
N ILE A 4 9.66 -13.53 5.97
CA ILE A 4 9.49 -13.95 7.37
C ILE A 4 9.41 -15.49 7.44
N ASP A 5 8.77 -16.13 6.46
CA ASP A 5 8.68 -17.59 6.36
C ASP A 5 10.03 -18.26 6.09
N ASP A 6 10.92 -17.64 5.31
CA ASP A 6 12.28 -18.15 5.09
C ASP A 6 13.10 -18.13 6.39
N LEU A 7 12.93 -17.07 7.20
CA LEU A 7 13.61 -16.91 8.48
C LEU A 7 13.06 -17.85 9.56
N LEU A 8 11.75 -18.11 9.55
CA LEU A 8 11.13 -19.13 10.40
C LEU A 8 11.65 -20.53 10.04
N LEU A 9 11.68 -20.88 8.75
CA LEU A 9 12.19 -22.16 8.25
C LEU A 9 13.68 -22.36 8.59
N LEU A 10 14.50 -21.31 8.43
CA LEU A 10 15.92 -21.34 8.80
C LEU A 10 16.12 -21.54 10.30
N SER A 11 15.31 -20.88 11.13
CA SER A 11 15.36 -21.02 12.59
C SER A 11 14.99 -22.44 13.03
N ASP A 12 13.96 -23.03 12.42
CA ASP A 12 13.53 -24.41 12.71
C ASP A 12 14.51 -25.47 12.19
N LEU A 13 15.19 -25.22 11.06
CA LEU A 13 16.28 -26.08 10.60
C LEU A 13 17.44 -26.09 11.61
N HIS A 14 17.90 -24.92 12.04
CA HIS A 14 18.97 -24.83 13.04
C HIS A 14 18.58 -25.49 14.38
N LEU A 15 17.35 -25.31 14.86
CA LEU A 15 16.87 -26.00 16.06
C LEU A 15 16.85 -27.53 15.88
N THR A 16 16.47 -28.01 14.70
CA THR A 16 16.47 -29.45 14.35
C THR A 16 17.90 -30.02 14.35
N ASP A 17 18.88 -29.28 13.83
CA ASP A 17 20.29 -29.69 13.82
C ASP A 17 20.88 -29.76 15.24
N LEU A 18 20.48 -28.85 16.14
CA LEU A 18 20.84 -28.93 17.57
C LEU A 18 20.22 -30.19 18.22
N ASP A 19 18.92 -30.43 18.01
CA ASP A 19 18.21 -31.63 18.49
C ASP A 19 18.72 -32.95 17.90
N ALA A 20 19.43 -32.91 16.77
CA ALA A 20 20.11 -34.06 16.19
C ALA A 20 21.48 -34.30 16.85
N ASN A 21 22.25 -33.23 17.10
CA ASN A 21 23.56 -33.29 17.75
C ASN A 21 23.48 -33.74 19.23
N ASP A 22 22.43 -33.34 19.95
CA ASP A 22 22.20 -33.71 21.36
C ASP A 22 22.05 -35.23 21.56
N LYS A 23 21.50 -35.94 20.58
CA LYS A 23 21.23 -37.39 20.68
C LYS A 23 22.47 -38.29 20.62
N GLY A 24 23.66 -37.72 20.41
CA GLY A 24 24.89 -38.48 20.15
C GLY A 24 25.97 -38.42 21.23
N LYS A 25 25.87 -37.56 22.26
CA LYS A 25 27.02 -37.20 23.11
C LYS A 25 26.71 -37.09 24.61
N LEU A 26 27.58 -37.73 25.39
CA LEU A 26 27.81 -37.64 26.85
C LEU A 26 27.04 -38.59 27.79
N ARG A 27 27.66 -38.83 28.95
CA ARG A 27 27.08 -39.46 30.14
C ARG A 27 26.43 -38.38 31.00
N ALA A 28 25.40 -38.72 31.77
CA ALA A 28 24.65 -37.78 32.61
C ALA A 28 25.52 -37.04 33.66
N ASP A 29 26.63 -37.65 34.08
CA ASP A 29 27.52 -37.15 35.14
C ASP A 29 28.65 -36.23 34.61
N ALA A 30 28.63 -35.87 33.32
CA ALA A 30 29.66 -35.01 32.73
C ALA A 30 29.47 -33.53 33.11
N PRO A 31 30.53 -32.79 33.50
CA PRO A 31 30.43 -31.36 33.78
C PRO A 31 30.06 -30.57 32.52
N LEU A 32 29.34 -29.46 32.70
CA LEU A 32 28.84 -28.63 31.61
C LEU A 32 29.99 -27.87 30.92
N THR A 33 30.50 -28.44 29.83
CA THR A 33 31.51 -27.81 28.96
C THR A 33 30.99 -26.50 28.35
N ASP A 34 31.87 -25.51 28.17
CA ASP A 34 31.57 -24.23 27.51
C ASP A 34 30.82 -24.37 26.17
N ALA A 35 31.12 -25.42 25.40
CA ALA A 35 30.44 -25.75 24.15
C ALA A 35 28.94 -26.08 24.32
N LEU A 36 28.56 -26.75 25.42
CA LEU A 36 27.16 -27.03 25.76
C LEU A 36 26.44 -25.77 26.24
N LEU A 37 27.14 -24.92 27.00
CA LEU A 37 26.60 -23.64 27.44
C LEU A 37 26.35 -22.70 26.24
N ALA A 38 27.29 -22.64 25.29
CA ALA A 38 27.13 -21.91 24.03
C ALA A 38 25.96 -22.48 23.19
N GLN A 39 25.82 -23.81 23.13
CA GLN A 39 24.70 -24.48 22.47
C GLN A 39 23.35 -24.13 23.11
N GLN A 40 23.30 -24.06 24.46
CA GLN A 40 22.10 -23.66 25.20
C GLN A 40 21.72 -22.19 24.95
N PHE A 41 22.69 -21.28 24.94
CA PHE A 41 22.45 -19.87 24.59
C PHE A 41 21.95 -19.72 23.14
N TYR A 42 22.62 -20.36 22.17
CA TYR A 42 22.20 -20.30 20.76
C TYR A 42 20.80 -20.87 20.55
N ARG A 43 20.45 -21.96 21.24
CA ARG A 43 19.08 -22.50 21.27
C ARG A 43 18.07 -21.49 21.82
N ALA A 44 18.41 -20.76 22.88
CA ALA A 44 17.55 -19.73 23.45
C ALA A 44 17.34 -18.56 22.46
N GLU A 45 18.41 -18.06 21.85
CA GLU A 45 18.36 -16.99 20.84
C GLU A 45 17.48 -17.36 19.64
N LEU A 46 17.62 -18.58 19.09
CA LEU A 46 16.77 -19.07 18.00
C LEU A 46 15.29 -19.13 18.38
N ASN A 47 14.95 -19.51 19.62
CA ASN A 47 13.56 -19.53 20.10
C ASN A 47 13.01 -18.10 20.32
N THR A 48 13.83 -17.17 20.83
CA THR A 48 13.44 -15.75 20.93
C THR A 48 13.19 -15.14 19.55
N LEU A 49 14.11 -15.36 18.60
CA LEU A 49 13.95 -14.92 17.21
C LEU A 49 12.69 -15.50 16.58
N LYS A 50 12.42 -16.80 16.77
CA LYS A 50 11.21 -17.46 16.28
C LYS A 50 9.94 -16.83 16.85
N SER A 51 9.90 -16.47 18.15
CA SER A 51 8.76 -15.74 18.72
C SER A 51 8.55 -14.41 17.99
N CYS A 52 9.58 -13.57 17.90
CA CYS A 52 9.46 -12.26 17.24
C CYS A 52 9.03 -12.37 15.76
N LEU A 53 9.45 -13.41 15.04
CA LEU A 53 9.03 -13.67 13.66
C LEU A 53 7.55 -14.13 13.58
N LEU A 54 7.08 -14.94 14.54
CA LEU A 54 5.66 -15.32 14.63
C LEU A 54 4.79 -14.11 15.01
N ASP A 55 5.23 -13.28 15.95
CA ASP A 55 4.55 -12.05 16.35
C ASP A 55 4.46 -11.05 15.19
N ALA A 56 5.54 -10.88 14.43
CA ALA A 56 5.56 -10.06 13.21
C ALA A 56 4.64 -10.62 12.11
N LYS A 57 4.57 -11.94 11.94
CA LYS A 57 3.64 -12.59 11.00
C LYS A 57 2.18 -12.43 11.44
N LEU A 58 1.89 -12.49 12.74
CA LEU A 58 0.57 -12.23 13.30
C LEU A 58 0.16 -10.77 13.08
N ALA A 59 1.04 -9.81 13.36
CA ALA A 59 0.79 -8.39 13.11
C ALA A 59 0.46 -8.12 11.63
N ALA A 60 1.27 -8.63 10.69
CA ALA A 60 1.00 -8.50 9.26
C ALA A 60 -0.32 -9.16 8.83
N SER A 61 -0.72 -10.26 9.47
CA SER A 61 -2.02 -10.89 9.26
C SER A 61 -3.18 -10.06 9.79
N ILE A 62 -3.01 -9.35 10.91
CA ILE A 62 -4.00 -8.43 11.47
C ILE A 62 -4.15 -7.20 10.56
N ASP A 63 -3.05 -6.60 10.11
CA ASP A 63 -3.08 -5.48 9.16
C ASP A 63 -3.79 -5.86 7.85
N SER A 64 -3.55 -7.07 7.33
CA SER A 64 -4.23 -7.58 6.13
C SER A 64 -5.73 -7.87 6.37
N ALA A 65 -6.11 -8.30 7.57
CA ALA A 65 -7.52 -8.49 7.94
C ALA A 65 -8.23 -7.14 8.05
N LEU A 66 -7.66 -6.18 8.78
CA LEU A 66 -8.18 -4.81 8.90
C LEU A 66 -8.30 -4.12 7.53
N GLY A 67 -7.34 -4.32 6.62
CA GLY A 67 -7.41 -3.83 5.25
C GLY A 67 -8.50 -4.47 4.38
N THR A 68 -8.89 -5.71 4.69
CA THR A 68 -9.98 -6.44 4.02
C THR A 68 -11.34 -6.02 4.58
N ASP A 69 -11.44 -5.94 5.90
CA ASP A 69 -12.68 -5.67 6.64
C ASP A 69 -13.00 -4.17 6.75
N ALA A 70 -12.11 -3.28 6.31
CA ALA A 70 -12.26 -1.81 6.38
C ALA A 70 -13.63 -1.30 5.87
N GLY A 71 -14.17 -1.89 4.80
CA GLY A 71 -15.50 -1.53 4.29
C GLY A 71 -16.66 -1.99 5.18
N VAL A 72 -16.49 -3.10 5.90
CA VAL A 72 -17.46 -3.62 6.89
C VAL A 72 -17.40 -2.78 8.16
N LEU A 73 -16.19 -2.45 8.63
CA LEU A 73 -15.96 -1.58 9.79
C LEU A 73 -16.58 -0.18 9.58
N ALA A 74 -16.36 0.44 8.42
CA ALA A 74 -16.96 1.74 8.09
C ALA A 74 -18.50 1.69 8.01
N ALA A 75 -19.07 0.58 7.52
CA ALA A 75 -20.52 0.40 7.51
C ALA A 75 -21.11 0.21 8.92
N ILE A 76 -20.39 -0.48 9.82
CA ILE A 76 -20.77 -0.63 11.23
C ILE A 76 -20.64 0.70 11.97
N GLU A 77 -19.58 1.48 11.73
CA GLU A 77 -19.39 2.82 12.31
C GLU A 77 -20.54 3.78 11.91
N GLU A 78 -20.88 3.82 10.63
CA GLU A 78 -22.03 4.61 10.14
C GLU A 78 -23.36 4.13 10.74
N GLN A 79 -23.59 2.81 10.83
CA GLN A 79 -24.79 2.26 11.44
C GLN A 79 -24.89 2.60 12.94
N ASN A 80 -23.77 2.58 13.67
CA ASN A 80 -23.72 3.01 15.07
C ASN A 80 -24.00 4.51 15.21
N ARG A 81 -23.39 5.35 14.36
CA ARG A 81 -23.62 6.81 14.33
C ARG A 81 -25.09 7.17 14.08
N LEU A 82 -25.76 6.42 13.21
CA LEU A 82 -27.21 6.55 12.97
C LEU A 82 -28.02 6.09 14.20
N ALA A 83 -27.69 4.93 14.79
CA ALA A 83 -28.38 4.43 15.98
C ALA A 83 -28.24 5.36 17.20
N GLU A 84 -27.07 5.99 17.40
CA GLU A 84 -26.87 7.02 18.44
C GLU A 84 -27.73 8.26 18.21
N ARG A 85 -27.79 8.76 16.95
CA ARG A 85 -28.64 9.89 16.57
C ARG A 85 -30.12 9.58 16.80
N ASP A 86 -30.57 8.40 16.40
CA ASP A 86 -31.97 8.01 16.51
C ASP A 86 -32.37 7.77 17.99
N ALA A 87 -31.44 7.28 18.81
CA ALA A 87 -31.62 7.18 20.27
C ALA A 87 -31.67 8.56 20.97
N GLU A 88 -30.88 9.54 20.53
CA GLU A 88 -30.95 10.93 21.00
C GLU A 88 -32.31 11.56 20.67
N ILE A 89 -32.77 11.38 19.42
CA ILE A 89 -34.07 11.90 18.96
C ILE A 89 -35.22 11.23 19.72
N ALA A 90 -35.17 9.91 19.94
CA ALA A 90 -36.16 9.19 20.74
C ALA A 90 -36.23 9.70 22.19
N ARG A 91 -35.08 9.95 22.84
CA ARG A 91 -35.04 10.53 24.20
C ARG A 91 -35.68 11.92 24.23
N ARG A 92 -35.34 12.77 23.27
CA ARG A 92 -35.88 14.13 23.15
C ARG A 92 -37.38 14.15 22.83
N MET A 93 -37.88 13.19 22.06
CA MET A 93 -39.32 12.98 21.87
C MET A 93 -40.01 12.59 23.19
N GLN A 94 -39.42 11.68 23.96
CA GLN A 94 -39.95 11.26 25.27
C GLN A 94 -39.99 12.42 26.28
N GLU A 95 -38.97 13.29 26.30
CA GLU A 95 -38.94 14.51 27.13
C GLU A 95 -40.04 15.52 26.74
N LEU A 96 -40.22 15.76 25.43
CA LEU A 96 -41.24 16.69 24.92
C LEU A 96 -42.67 16.18 25.16
N LEU A 97 -42.89 14.87 25.02
CA LEU A 97 -44.15 14.19 25.40
C LEU A 97 -44.42 14.35 26.90
N SER A 98 -43.45 14.01 27.75
CA SER A 98 -43.56 14.12 29.21
C SER A 98 -43.79 15.55 29.69
N SER A 99 -43.32 16.54 28.91
CA SER A 99 -43.48 17.97 29.18
C SER A 99 -44.74 18.59 28.55
N GLY A 100 -45.55 17.82 27.81
CA GLY A 100 -46.77 18.30 27.14
C GLY A 100 -46.53 19.27 25.97
N ARG A 101 -45.34 19.29 25.37
CA ARG A 101 -44.90 20.33 24.41
C ARG A 101 -45.19 19.94 22.96
N GLU A 102 -46.46 19.64 22.65
CA GLU A 102 -46.88 19.06 21.37
C GLU A 102 -46.40 19.81 20.11
N SER A 103 -46.34 21.14 20.15
CA SER A 103 -45.89 21.96 19.00
C SER A 103 -44.43 21.71 18.66
N GLN A 104 -43.57 21.58 19.68
CA GLN A 104 -42.15 21.28 19.50
C GLN A 104 -41.94 19.80 19.13
N LEU A 105 -42.78 18.90 19.66
CA LEU A 105 -42.79 17.48 19.25
C LEU A 105 -43.13 17.33 17.76
N ARG A 106 -44.17 18.02 17.27
CA ARG A 106 -44.57 18.00 15.85
C ARG A 106 -43.48 18.53 14.91
N HIS A 107 -42.71 19.54 15.32
CA HIS A 107 -41.56 20.02 14.55
C HIS A 107 -40.46 18.94 14.46
N LEU A 108 -40.08 18.35 15.59
CA LEU A 108 -39.01 17.35 15.66
C LEU A 108 -39.33 16.09 14.83
N PHE A 109 -40.60 15.67 14.81
CA PHE A 109 -41.08 14.57 13.96
C PHE A 109 -40.97 14.87 12.46
N ALA A 110 -41.35 16.08 12.03
CA ALA A 110 -41.25 16.47 10.62
C ALA A 110 -39.78 16.57 10.16
N GLU A 111 -38.93 17.12 11.02
CA GLU A 111 -37.48 17.26 10.80
C GLU A 111 -36.82 15.88 10.61
N TYR A 112 -37.14 14.90 11.46
CA TYR A 112 -36.69 13.50 11.34
C TYR A 112 -37.13 12.83 10.02
N GLN A 113 -38.42 12.91 9.67
CA GLN A 113 -38.96 12.28 8.45
C GLN A 113 -38.40 12.92 7.16
N CYS A 114 -38.06 14.22 7.18
CA CYS A 114 -37.46 14.90 6.04
C CYS A 114 -35.98 14.54 5.78
N GLU A 115 -35.30 13.87 6.71
CA GLU A 115 -33.95 13.32 6.48
C GLU A 115 -33.98 11.85 6.09
N GLU A 116 -34.86 11.04 6.67
CA GLU A 116 -35.02 9.62 6.34
C GLU A 116 -35.32 9.41 4.84
N LEU A 117 -36.10 10.32 4.24
CA LEU A 117 -36.42 10.35 2.81
C LEU A 117 -35.26 10.72 1.87
N LYS A 118 -34.07 11.07 2.39
CA LYS A 118 -32.85 11.32 1.58
C LYS A 118 -31.96 10.08 1.46
N ILE A 119 -32.33 8.97 2.11
CA ILE A 119 -31.59 7.71 2.07
C ILE A 119 -32.15 6.86 0.92
N GLU A 120 -31.41 6.76 -0.18
CA GLU A 120 -31.80 5.93 -1.34
C GLU A 120 -32.04 4.46 -0.94
N PRO A 121 -33.18 3.85 -1.28
CA PRO A 121 -33.62 2.58 -0.70
C PRO A 121 -32.93 1.36 -1.32
N SER A 122 -31.67 1.12 -0.93
CA SER A 122 -30.86 -0.06 -1.26
C SER A 122 -31.36 -1.35 -0.57
N ARG A 123 -32.61 -1.74 -0.86
CA ARG A 123 -33.28 -2.90 -0.26
C ARG A 123 -32.62 -4.24 -0.58
N SER A 124 -31.92 -4.77 0.42
CA SER A 124 -31.90 -6.19 0.81
C SER A 124 -31.73 -7.25 -0.29
N ALA A 125 -30.49 -7.72 -0.48
CA ALA A 125 -30.21 -9.04 -1.05
C ALA A 125 -29.73 -9.98 0.07
N GLY A 126 -30.64 -10.78 0.61
CA GLY A 126 -30.30 -11.81 1.61
C GLY A 126 -29.59 -13.03 0.99
N PRO A 127 -28.79 -13.79 1.76
CA PRO A 127 -28.00 -14.89 1.25
C PRO A 127 -28.85 -16.15 0.98
N SER A 128 -29.40 -16.26 -0.22
CA SER A 128 -30.04 -17.49 -0.72
C SER A 128 -29.01 -18.57 -1.03
N ASN A 129 -28.69 -19.40 -0.03
CA ASN A 129 -27.84 -20.58 -0.20
C ASN A 129 -28.60 -21.72 -0.91
N SER A 130 -28.26 -21.97 -2.18
CA SER A 130 -28.77 -23.10 -2.96
C SER A 130 -27.66 -23.75 -3.78
N GLY A 131 -27.16 -24.89 -3.31
CA GLY A 131 -26.36 -25.81 -4.13
C GLY A 131 -27.23 -26.78 -4.94
N SER A 132 -26.57 -27.75 -5.59
CA SER A 132 -27.13 -28.82 -6.45
C SER A 132 -27.26 -28.49 -7.95
N THR A 133 -27.13 -29.55 -8.76
CA THR A 133 -26.92 -29.50 -10.22
C THR A 133 -28.13 -30.08 -10.99
N PRO A 134 -28.06 -30.72 -12.19
CA PRO A 134 -28.85 -30.27 -13.33
C PRO A 134 -29.94 -31.26 -13.80
N SER A 135 -30.76 -30.88 -14.81
CA SER A 135 -30.89 -31.58 -16.11
C SER A 135 -32.23 -31.41 -16.87
N THR A 136 -32.14 -31.49 -18.21
CA THR A 136 -33.12 -32.06 -19.19
C THR A 136 -34.35 -31.29 -19.74
N THR A 137 -34.65 -31.66 -21.00
CA THR A 137 -35.94 -31.67 -21.75
C THR A 137 -36.69 -30.37 -22.15
N ALA A 138 -36.23 -29.81 -23.28
CA ALA A 138 -36.94 -29.79 -24.59
C ALA A 138 -38.41 -29.34 -24.77
N SER A 139 -38.57 -28.46 -25.79
CA SER A 139 -39.58 -28.50 -26.89
C SER A 139 -40.66 -27.40 -26.98
N GLY A 140 -40.63 -26.65 -28.10
CA GLY A 140 -41.82 -26.32 -28.90
C GLY A 140 -42.63 -25.04 -28.62
N SER A 141 -42.35 -23.95 -29.35
CA SER A 141 -43.25 -23.44 -30.43
C SER A 141 -42.80 -22.11 -31.06
N LYS A 142 -43.21 -21.91 -32.31
CA LYS A 142 -43.12 -20.70 -33.16
C LYS A 142 -43.93 -19.52 -32.58
N GLU A 143 -43.77 -18.23 -32.95
CA GLU A 143 -42.77 -17.39 -33.67
C GLU A 143 -43.01 -15.93 -33.11
N PHE A 144 -42.61 -14.74 -33.61
CA PHE A 144 -42.15 -14.18 -34.89
C PHE A 144 -41.51 -12.76 -34.68
N ILE A 145 -41.30 -12.00 -35.77
CA ILE A 145 -41.02 -10.54 -35.85
C ILE A 145 -39.59 -9.98 -35.54
N LYS A 146 -39.09 -9.25 -36.55
CA LYS A 146 -37.91 -8.36 -36.66
C LYS A 146 -38.09 -7.03 -35.88
N SER A 147 -37.09 -6.19 -35.60
CA SER A 147 -35.63 -6.14 -35.83
C SER A 147 -35.05 -4.98 -35.01
N THR A 148 -33.80 -5.05 -34.56
CA THR A 148 -32.78 -3.97 -34.69
C THR A 148 -31.43 -4.47 -34.17
N ALA A 149 -30.32 -3.83 -34.57
CA ALA A 149 -28.98 -4.27 -34.25
C ALA A 149 -28.26 -3.30 -33.30
N ALA A 150 -27.67 -3.83 -32.23
CA ALA A 150 -26.61 -3.20 -31.44
C ALA A 150 -25.75 -4.31 -30.81
N SER A 151 -24.42 -4.14 -30.83
CA SER A 151 -23.49 -5.16 -30.31
C SER A 151 -23.41 -5.12 -28.77
N PRO A 152 -23.41 -6.26 -28.06
CA PRO A 152 -23.18 -6.30 -26.62
C PRO A 152 -21.69 -6.13 -26.29
N ALA A 153 -21.16 -4.93 -26.47
CA ALA A 153 -19.83 -4.56 -26.03
C ALA A 153 -19.85 -4.12 -24.56
N GLY A 154 -19.01 -4.75 -23.73
CA GLY A 154 -18.75 -4.32 -22.35
C GLY A 154 -19.61 -4.99 -21.28
N ARG A 155 -19.13 -6.12 -20.75
CA ARG A 155 -19.34 -6.43 -19.32
C ARG A 155 -18.60 -5.38 -18.51
N SER A 156 -19.26 -4.28 -18.16
CA SER A 156 -18.72 -3.30 -17.22
C SER A 156 -18.71 -3.92 -15.83
N SER A 157 -17.58 -4.52 -15.44
CA SER A 157 -17.35 -4.98 -14.07
C SER A 157 -17.35 -3.76 -13.14
N THR A 158 -18.45 -3.58 -12.41
CA THR A 158 -18.60 -2.52 -11.41
C THR A 158 -17.73 -2.85 -10.20
N THR A 159 -16.42 -2.64 -10.34
CA THR A 159 -15.48 -2.67 -9.23
C THR A 159 -15.93 -1.63 -8.21
N ILE A 160 -16.17 -2.08 -6.97
CA ILE A 160 -16.47 -1.18 -5.86
C ILE A 160 -15.25 -0.30 -5.68
N LYS A 161 -15.38 0.98 -6.01
CA LYS A 161 -14.31 1.95 -5.85
C LYS A 161 -14.18 2.24 -4.35
N ALA A 162 -12.98 2.01 -3.82
CA ALA A 162 -12.59 2.56 -2.52
C ALA A 162 -12.81 4.09 -2.52
N PRO A 163 -13.05 4.71 -1.35
CA PRO A 163 -13.18 6.17 -1.26
C PRO A 163 -11.97 6.85 -1.92
N PRO A 164 -12.18 7.89 -2.74
CA PRO A 164 -11.11 8.51 -3.51
C PRO A 164 -10.08 9.14 -2.56
N HIS A 165 -8.83 8.72 -2.66
CA HIS A 165 -7.74 9.38 -1.96
C HIS A 165 -7.45 10.74 -2.61
N GLU A 166 -7.24 11.79 -1.84
CA GLU A 166 -6.88 13.10 -2.38
C GLU A 166 -5.38 13.20 -2.67
N CYS A 167 -4.99 13.95 -3.70
CA CYS A 167 -3.59 14.24 -4.02
C CYS A 167 -3.09 15.48 -3.26
N VAL A 168 -2.09 15.31 -2.38
CA VAL A 168 -1.52 16.40 -1.56
C VAL A 168 -0.88 17.56 -2.35
N ILE A 169 -0.64 17.40 -3.66
CA ILE A 169 -0.11 18.47 -4.54
C ILE A 169 -1.21 19.20 -5.33
N CYS A 170 -2.24 18.50 -5.83
CA CYS A 170 -3.20 19.08 -6.76
C CYS A 170 -4.67 19.03 -6.30
N THR A 171 -4.95 18.48 -5.12
CA THR A 171 -6.31 18.28 -4.55
C THR A 171 -7.26 17.41 -5.41
N ASP A 172 -6.77 16.80 -6.50
CA ASP A 172 -7.56 15.90 -7.34
C ASP A 172 -7.88 14.58 -6.61
N SER A 173 -9.11 14.09 -6.82
CA SER A 173 -9.58 12.79 -6.36
C SER A 173 -8.96 11.62 -7.15
N ILE A 174 -8.08 10.85 -6.50
CA ILE A 174 -7.39 9.70 -7.08
C ILE A 174 -8.30 8.48 -7.07
N THR A 175 -8.78 8.10 -8.26
CA THR A 175 -9.74 7.00 -8.44
C THR A 175 -9.10 5.60 -8.49
N SER A 176 -7.78 5.52 -8.75
CA SER A 176 -7.05 4.25 -8.79
C SER A 176 -5.54 4.45 -8.63
N ASN A 177 -4.87 3.39 -8.15
CA ASN A 177 -3.41 3.25 -8.08
C ASN A 177 -2.62 4.45 -7.49
N PRO A 178 -3.03 5.00 -6.33
CA PRO A 178 -2.34 6.11 -5.66
C PRO A 178 -0.90 5.75 -5.29
N PHE A 179 -0.02 6.76 -5.25
CA PHE A 179 1.27 6.65 -4.58
C PHE A 179 1.14 7.08 -3.11
N LYS A 180 1.47 6.19 -2.17
CA LYS A 180 1.63 6.54 -0.75
C LYS A 180 3.10 6.74 -0.43
N ALA A 181 3.47 7.93 0.05
CA ALA A 181 4.84 8.25 0.42
C ALA A 181 5.18 7.75 1.84
N PRO A 182 6.47 7.62 2.23
CA PRO A 182 6.89 7.17 3.56
C PRO A 182 6.44 8.05 4.75
N CYS A 183 5.82 9.20 4.47
CA CYS A 183 5.17 10.10 5.42
C CYS A 183 3.74 9.67 5.77
N GLY A 184 3.02 9.00 4.86
CA GLY A 184 1.59 8.73 4.92
C GLY A 184 0.80 9.42 3.78
N ASP A 185 1.27 10.60 3.35
CA ASP A 185 0.62 11.42 2.33
C ASP A 185 0.47 10.70 0.99
N THR A 186 -0.61 11.03 0.28
CA THR A 186 -0.99 10.40 -0.98
C THR A 186 -0.85 11.34 -2.17
N TYR A 187 -0.32 10.82 -3.28
CA TYR A 187 -0.04 11.55 -4.50
C TYR A 187 -0.67 10.84 -5.70
N CYS A 188 -1.19 11.61 -6.65
CA CYS A 188 -1.57 11.08 -7.96
C CYS A 188 -0.31 10.76 -8.79
N ARG A 189 -0.41 9.80 -9.71
CA ARG A 189 0.72 9.33 -10.55
C ARG A 189 1.46 10.47 -11.26
N LYS A 190 0.72 11.50 -11.71
CA LYS A 190 1.30 12.67 -12.37
C LYS A 190 2.15 13.49 -11.39
N CYS A 191 1.59 13.93 -10.27
CA CYS A 191 2.27 14.83 -9.35
C CYS A 191 3.53 14.22 -8.71
N ILE A 192 3.56 12.91 -8.44
CA ILE A 192 4.79 12.27 -7.94
C ILE A 192 5.85 12.14 -9.04
N ALA A 193 5.47 11.86 -10.29
CA ALA A 193 6.41 11.87 -11.42
C ALA A 193 6.95 13.28 -11.67
N ASP A 194 6.09 14.30 -11.69
CA ASP A 194 6.46 15.71 -11.87
C ASP A 194 7.39 16.20 -10.74
N LEU A 195 7.22 15.73 -9.50
CA LEU A 195 8.14 16.04 -8.39
C LEU A 195 9.56 15.49 -8.64
N PHE A 196 9.69 14.24 -9.09
CA PHE A 196 10.99 13.66 -9.44
C PHE A 196 11.61 14.36 -10.66
N LEU A 197 10.80 14.75 -11.65
CA LEU A 197 11.25 15.51 -12.82
C LEU A 197 11.60 16.98 -12.52
N ALA A 198 11.04 17.57 -11.46
CA ALA A 198 11.45 18.87 -10.96
C ALA A 198 12.83 18.77 -10.29
N ALA A 199 13.06 17.74 -9.48
CA ALA A 199 14.35 17.49 -8.83
C ALA A 199 15.49 17.16 -9.82
N THR A 200 15.23 16.75 -11.07
CA THR A 200 16.31 16.64 -12.07
C THR A 200 16.79 18.00 -12.59
N ARG A 201 16.01 19.07 -12.40
CA ARG A 201 16.25 20.43 -12.91
C ARG A 201 16.66 21.41 -11.81
N ASP A 202 16.11 21.24 -10.60
CA ASP A 202 16.35 22.07 -9.43
C ASP A 202 17.01 21.24 -8.31
N GLU A 203 18.27 21.56 -8.01
CA GLU A 203 19.07 20.85 -7.03
C GLU A 203 18.61 21.12 -5.57
N THR A 204 17.82 22.16 -5.32
CA THR A 204 17.23 22.42 -3.99
C THR A 204 16.13 21.40 -3.62
N LEU A 205 15.48 20.84 -4.64
CA LEU A 205 14.48 19.78 -4.51
C LEU A 205 15.09 18.37 -4.39
N MET A 206 16.40 18.24 -4.54
CA MET A 206 17.12 16.97 -4.41
C MET A 206 17.51 16.68 -2.94
N PRO A 207 17.49 15.42 -2.48
CA PRO A 207 16.60 14.36 -2.96
C PRO A 207 15.12 14.71 -2.71
N PRO A 208 14.15 14.21 -3.50
CA PRO A 208 12.73 14.42 -3.27
C PRO A 208 12.29 14.02 -1.85
N ARG A 209 11.46 14.84 -1.21
CA ARG A 209 11.04 14.68 0.20
C ARG A 209 9.53 14.88 0.39
N CYS A 210 8.92 14.06 1.25
CA CYS A 210 7.60 14.29 1.84
C CYS A 210 7.74 14.45 3.36
N CYS A 211 7.14 15.48 3.97
CA CYS A 211 7.24 15.75 5.42
C CYS A 211 8.67 15.64 5.98
N LYS A 212 9.67 16.14 5.22
CA LYS A 212 11.13 16.02 5.48
C LYS A 212 11.73 14.59 5.36
N LYS A 213 10.94 13.53 5.22
CA LYS A 213 11.42 12.18 4.89
C LYS A 213 11.77 12.09 3.39
N PRO A 214 12.89 11.45 2.99
CA PRO A 214 13.19 11.22 1.58
C PRO A 214 12.20 10.22 0.94
N ILE A 215 11.99 10.34 -0.36
CA ILE A 215 11.18 9.40 -1.15
C ILE A 215 12.13 8.53 -1.99
N PRO A 216 12.24 7.20 -1.72
CA PRO A 216 13.08 6.31 -2.52
C PRO A 216 12.61 6.18 -3.97
N LEU A 217 13.56 6.13 -4.91
CA LEU A 217 13.29 5.98 -6.35
C LEU A 217 12.55 4.68 -6.66
N ASP A 218 12.91 3.59 -5.99
CA ASP A 218 12.34 2.24 -6.17
C ASP A 218 10.80 2.25 -6.16
N LEU A 219 10.22 3.02 -5.23
CA LEU A 219 8.77 3.11 -5.02
C LEU A 219 8.03 3.85 -6.14
N VAL A 220 8.74 4.66 -6.95
CA VAL A 220 8.17 5.44 -8.06
C VAL A 220 8.59 4.94 -9.45
N THR A 221 9.43 3.90 -9.53
CA THR A 221 9.89 3.28 -10.79
C THR A 221 8.74 2.94 -11.74
N GLY A 222 7.67 2.32 -11.24
CA GLY A 222 6.47 1.98 -12.02
C GLY A 222 5.64 3.19 -12.48
N MET A 223 5.96 4.41 -12.03
CA MET A 223 5.29 5.65 -12.39
C MET A 223 6.06 6.45 -13.46
N LEU A 224 7.40 6.39 -13.44
CA LEU A 224 8.32 7.03 -14.39
C LEU A 224 8.58 6.15 -15.65
N THR A 225 9.23 6.72 -16.67
CA THR A 225 9.80 5.96 -17.79
C THR A 225 11.29 5.65 -17.56
N LYS A 226 11.84 4.65 -18.26
CA LYS A 226 13.27 4.25 -18.12
C LYS A 226 14.24 5.43 -18.29
N ALA A 227 14.03 6.28 -19.30
CA ALA A 227 14.86 7.46 -19.53
C ALA A 227 14.71 8.54 -18.44
N GLN A 228 13.56 8.61 -17.76
CA GLN A 228 13.37 9.53 -16.62
C GLN A 228 14.05 9.00 -15.36
N ILE A 229 14.04 7.67 -15.15
CA ILE A 229 14.78 6.99 -14.08
C ILE A 229 16.29 7.21 -14.29
N GLU A 230 16.82 6.88 -15.46
CA GLU A 230 18.24 7.07 -15.80
C GLU A 230 18.71 8.53 -15.64
N ALA A 231 17.89 9.50 -16.08
CA ALA A 231 18.19 10.92 -15.90
C ALA A 231 18.17 11.36 -14.42
N PHE A 232 17.25 10.81 -13.61
CA PHE A 232 17.19 11.08 -12.18
C PHE A 232 18.35 10.42 -11.42
N GLU A 233 18.71 9.18 -11.74
CA GLU A 233 19.88 8.48 -11.16
C GLU A 233 21.17 9.24 -11.46
N MET A 234 21.37 9.69 -12.70
CA MET A 234 22.52 10.52 -13.09
C MET A 234 22.56 11.86 -12.34
N LYS A 235 21.42 12.53 -12.14
CA LYS A 235 21.37 13.78 -11.37
C LYS A 235 21.56 13.56 -9.87
N LEU A 236 21.01 12.47 -9.31
CA LEU A 236 21.21 12.08 -7.92
C LEU A 236 22.67 11.70 -7.67
N LEU A 237 23.35 11.05 -8.62
CA LEU A 237 24.78 10.80 -8.56
C LEU A 237 25.59 12.10 -8.61
N GLN A 238 25.23 13.05 -9.49
CA GLN A 238 25.85 14.39 -9.53
C GLN A 238 25.71 15.10 -8.18
N TYR A 239 24.52 15.10 -7.59
CA TYR A 239 24.22 15.75 -6.30
C TYR A 239 24.99 15.12 -5.13
N ASN A 240 25.16 13.80 -5.12
CA ASN A 240 25.91 13.09 -4.08
C ASN A 240 27.44 13.03 -4.33
N THR A 241 27.93 13.60 -5.43
CA THR A 241 29.36 13.66 -5.75
C THR A 241 29.95 14.99 -5.29
N PRO A 242 30.88 15.02 -4.32
CA PRO A 242 31.65 16.22 -4.01
C PRO A 242 32.49 16.63 -5.22
N ASP A 243 32.56 17.94 -5.50
CA ASP A 243 33.24 18.54 -6.65
C ASP A 243 32.92 17.83 -7.99
N PRO A 244 31.64 17.84 -8.42
CA PRO A 244 31.20 17.08 -9.60
C PRO A 244 31.88 17.60 -10.88
N MET A 245 32.54 16.69 -11.60
CA MET A 245 33.22 17.00 -12.86
C MET A 245 32.23 17.02 -14.03
N PHE A 246 32.40 17.99 -14.93
CA PHE A 246 31.60 18.14 -16.14
C PHE A 246 32.50 18.11 -17.38
N CYS A 247 31.92 17.77 -18.53
CA CYS A 247 32.63 17.80 -19.81
C CYS A 247 33.10 19.23 -20.14
N PRO A 248 34.40 19.44 -20.46
CA PRO A 248 34.93 20.78 -20.78
C PRO A 248 34.46 21.33 -22.13
N ASN A 249 33.81 20.50 -22.96
CA ASN A 249 33.15 20.93 -24.18
C ASN A 249 31.83 21.65 -23.83
N PRO A 250 31.70 22.97 -24.05
CA PRO A 250 30.51 23.73 -23.64
C PRO A 250 29.24 23.34 -24.40
N SER A 251 29.37 22.73 -25.58
CA SER A 251 28.24 22.16 -26.35
C SER A 251 27.77 20.80 -25.81
N CYS A 252 28.47 20.25 -24.82
CA CYS A 252 28.12 18.99 -24.17
C CYS A 252 27.79 19.20 -22.68
N ALA A 253 28.71 19.79 -21.92
CA ALA A 253 28.58 20.15 -20.50
C ALA A 253 28.01 19.04 -19.57
N SER A 254 28.03 17.77 -19.99
CA SER A 254 27.43 16.67 -19.22
C SER A 254 28.25 16.34 -17.99
N PHE A 255 27.58 15.94 -16.91
CA PHE A 255 28.23 15.39 -15.73
C PHE A 255 28.99 14.11 -16.09
N ILE A 256 30.23 13.98 -15.61
CA ILE A 256 31.09 12.81 -15.78
C ILE A 256 31.05 11.99 -14.48
N PRO A 257 30.43 10.80 -14.48
CA PRO A 257 30.38 9.94 -13.30
C PRO A 257 31.78 9.57 -12.77
N PRO A 258 32.00 9.49 -11.45
CA PRO A 258 33.31 9.18 -10.87
C PRO A 258 33.95 7.87 -11.35
N ASN A 259 33.15 6.88 -11.79
CA ASN A 259 33.65 5.62 -12.34
C ASN A 259 34.17 5.72 -13.79
N ALA A 260 33.89 6.81 -14.51
CA ALA A 260 34.45 7.11 -15.83
C ALA A 260 35.80 7.86 -15.73
N VAL A 261 36.14 8.41 -14.57
CA VAL A 261 37.34 9.22 -14.33
C VAL A 261 38.59 8.34 -14.27
N LYS A 262 39.40 8.36 -15.33
CA LYS A 262 40.64 7.57 -15.46
C LYS A 262 41.85 8.49 -15.53
N LYS A 263 42.48 8.77 -14.38
CA LYS A 263 43.73 9.56 -14.36
C LYS A 263 44.81 8.84 -15.19
N PRO A 264 45.57 9.55 -16.07
CA PRO A 264 45.66 11.00 -16.20
C PRO A 264 44.79 11.62 -17.31
N THR A 265 43.82 10.91 -17.91
CA THR A 265 42.99 11.45 -18.99
C THR A 265 41.57 10.88 -18.98
N THR A 266 40.60 11.72 -18.61
CA THR A 266 39.17 11.42 -18.58
C THR A 266 38.52 11.73 -19.92
N THR A 267 38.09 10.69 -20.64
CA THR A 267 37.24 10.83 -21.82
C THR A 267 35.78 10.97 -21.40
N CYS A 268 35.10 12.03 -21.84
CA CYS A 268 33.66 12.20 -21.61
C CYS A 268 32.86 11.09 -22.31
N PRO A 269 32.01 10.33 -21.58
CA PRO A 269 31.24 9.22 -22.16
C PRO A 269 30.13 9.68 -23.13
N SER A 270 29.73 10.96 -23.09
CA SER A 270 28.65 11.50 -23.93
C SER A 270 29.10 11.98 -25.31
N CYS A 271 30.36 12.41 -25.46
CA CYS A 271 30.85 13.08 -26.68
C CYS A 271 32.32 12.77 -27.03
N SER A 272 32.96 11.84 -26.32
CA SER A 272 34.36 11.41 -26.51
C SER A 272 35.41 12.54 -26.44
N THR A 273 35.07 13.69 -25.87
CA THR A 273 36.03 14.78 -25.63
C THR A 273 36.86 14.47 -24.38
N ASN A 274 38.18 14.56 -24.49
CA ASN A 274 39.10 14.38 -23.37
C ASN A 274 39.26 15.65 -22.52
N ASP A 275 39.57 15.48 -21.25
CA ASP A 275 39.88 16.52 -20.25
C ASP A 275 41.24 17.23 -20.43
N GLY A 276 41.75 17.33 -21.66
CA GLY A 276 42.79 18.29 -22.04
C GLY A 276 44.07 18.30 -21.19
N GLY A 277 44.54 17.14 -20.74
CA GLY A 277 45.72 17.01 -19.86
C GLY A 277 46.95 17.76 -20.38
N THR A 278 47.55 18.56 -19.49
CA THR A 278 48.82 19.29 -19.66
C THR A 278 49.81 18.81 -18.59
#